data_AF-A0A3S9LG74-F1
#
_entry.id   AF-A0A3S9LG74-F1
#
_cell.length_a   1.000
_cell.length_b   1.000
_cell.length_c   1.000
_cell.angle_alpha   90.00
_cell.angle_beta   90.00
_cell.angle_gamma   90.00
#
_symmetry.space_group_name_H-M   'P 1'
#
loop_
_entity.id
_entity.type
_entity.pdbx_description
1 polymer ?
#
loop_
_entity_poly.entity_id
_entity_poly.type
_entity_poly.pdbx_seq_one_letter_code
_entity_poly.pdbx_strand_id
1 'polypeptide(L)'
;MASLTDHLSDLVSDADAVLLFSPTSSFFDRFEGDDTDVVVVAPDNDVDAEVFVELPLPFDNVKDRIRFGIEGAMDADLVSAGDEVVCVASVFDGGPDSVIRVTVDETVHTGIYGLFVDSRAEPSVIRDVFEVAIELGQKGQKGKPVGALFVVGDAGKVMNKSRPLSYNPFEKSHVHVGDPIVNVMLKEFSRLDGAFVVSDSGKIVSAYRYLEPGAEGVDIPKGLGARHMAGGAITRDTNATAIVLSESDGLVRAFKAGELVLEIDPEEY
;
A
#
# COMPACT_ATOMS: atom_id res chain seq x y z
N MET A 1 -23.56 31.98 -21.81
CA MET A 1 -22.47 31.00 -21.94
C MET A 1 -21.78 30.99 -20.61
N ALA A 2 -21.73 29.86 -19.91
CA ALA A 2 -20.90 29.75 -18.72
C ALA A 2 -19.43 29.92 -19.13
N SER A 3 -18.70 30.76 -18.42
CA SER A 3 -17.26 30.92 -18.59
C SER A 3 -16.52 29.72 -17.98
N LEU A 4 -15.24 29.56 -18.33
CA LEU A 4 -14.39 28.56 -17.66
C LEU A 4 -14.35 28.78 -16.14
N THR A 5 -14.34 30.05 -15.71
CA THR A 5 -14.35 30.42 -14.29
C THR A 5 -15.65 29.99 -13.60
N ASP A 6 -16.80 30.16 -14.27
CA ASP A 6 -18.08 29.71 -13.72
C ASP A 6 -18.08 28.19 -13.54
N HIS A 7 -17.54 27.45 -14.52
CA HIS A 7 -17.45 25.99 -14.42
C HIS A 7 -16.54 25.52 -13.29
N LEU A 8 -15.40 26.18 -13.07
CA LEU A 8 -14.51 25.87 -11.94
C LEU A 8 -15.16 26.20 -10.59
N SER A 9 -15.90 27.30 -10.52
CA SER A 9 -16.68 27.66 -9.33
C SER A 9 -17.73 26.60 -9.01
N ASP A 10 -18.48 26.16 -10.02
CA ASP A 10 -19.49 25.11 -9.85
C ASP A 10 -18.85 23.79 -9.39
N LEU A 11 -17.68 23.44 -9.94
CA LEU A 11 -16.97 22.20 -9.61
C LEU A 11 -16.61 22.11 -8.12
N VAL A 12 -16.19 23.23 -7.50
CA VAL A 12 -15.74 23.27 -6.10
C VAL A 12 -16.80 23.77 -5.12
N SER A 13 -17.94 24.27 -5.62
CA SER A 13 -19.02 24.79 -4.78
C SER A 13 -19.67 23.71 -3.91
N ASP A 14 -20.11 24.08 -2.72
CA ASP A 14 -20.84 23.21 -1.79
C ASP A 14 -20.15 21.86 -1.56
N ALA A 15 -18.82 21.86 -1.49
CA ALA A 15 -18.05 20.69 -1.10
C ALA A 15 -18.08 20.55 0.42
N ASP A 16 -18.27 19.33 0.90
CA ASP A 16 -18.28 19.02 2.34
C ASP A 16 -16.86 19.03 2.91
N ALA A 17 -15.86 18.63 2.10
CA ALA A 17 -14.45 18.70 2.46
C ALA A 17 -13.52 18.86 1.26
N VAL A 18 -12.30 19.36 1.51
CA VAL A 18 -11.20 19.47 0.54
C VAL A 18 -10.05 18.56 0.97
N LEU A 19 -9.70 17.58 0.13
CA LEU A 19 -8.54 16.71 0.34
C LEU A 19 -7.36 17.24 -0.47
N LEU A 20 -6.30 17.67 0.22
CA LEU A 20 -5.07 18.18 -0.38
C LEU A 20 -4.01 17.08 -0.40
N PHE A 21 -3.66 16.59 -1.59
CA PHE A 21 -2.67 15.54 -1.76
C PHE A 21 -1.25 16.12 -1.86
N SER A 22 -0.42 15.83 -0.85
CA SER A 22 0.97 16.30 -0.73
C SER A 22 1.17 17.80 -1.07
N PRO A 23 0.44 18.73 -0.43
CA PRO A 23 0.53 20.15 -0.73
C PRO A 23 1.88 20.74 -0.31
N THR A 24 2.36 21.76 -1.03
CA THR A 24 3.42 22.63 -0.50
C THR A 24 2.87 23.53 0.60
N SER A 25 3.67 23.94 1.58
CA SER A 25 3.25 24.89 2.63
C SER A 25 2.57 26.14 2.04
N SER A 26 3.19 26.78 1.05
CA SER A 26 2.62 27.99 0.41
C SER A 26 1.29 27.78 -0.36
N PHE A 27 0.94 26.53 -0.65
CA PHE A 27 -0.37 26.20 -1.23
C PHE A 27 -1.37 25.91 -0.11
N PHE A 28 -0.94 25.18 0.93
CA PHE A 28 -1.74 24.91 2.12
C PHE A 28 -2.18 26.20 2.84
N ASP A 29 -1.26 27.15 3.01
CA ASP A 29 -1.52 28.46 3.64
C ASP A 29 -2.64 29.26 2.95
N ARG A 30 -2.98 28.94 1.69
CA ARG A 30 -4.07 29.62 0.96
C ARG A 30 -5.45 29.24 1.47
N PHE A 31 -5.55 28.14 2.20
CA PHE A 31 -6.79 27.64 2.79
C PHE A 31 -6.92 28.06 4.27
N GLU A 32 -5.96 28.82 4.83
CA GLU A 32 -6.11 29.41 6.16
C GLU A 32 -7.32 30.36 6.19
N GLY A 33 -8.30 30.05 7.04
CA GLY A 33 -9.50 30.86 7.22
C GLY A 33 -10.59 30.64 6.18
N ASP A 34 -10.48 29.59 5.36
CA ASP A 34 -11.63 29.03 4.63
C ASP A 34 -12.59 28.35 5.63
N ASP A 35 -13.89 28.41 5.37
CA ASP A 35 -14.91 27.76 6.21
C ASP A 35 -15.05 26.25 5.86
N THR A 36 -14.39 25.79 4.79
CA THR A 36 -14.44 24.41 4.32
C THR A 36 -13.45 23.52 5.08
N ASP A 37 -13.85 22.30 5.45
CA ASP A 37 -12.97 21.36 6.13
C ASP A 37 -11.84 20.88 5.20
N VAL A 38 -10.58 21.12 5.61
CA VAL A 38 -9.39 20.77 4.82
C VAL A 38 -8.67 19.60 5.45
N VAL A 39 -8.48 18.54 4.67
CA VAL A 39 -7.75 17.32 5.05
C VAL A 39 -6.47 17.24 4.23
N VAL A 40 -5.31 17.16 4.88
CA VAL A 40 -4.04 16.90 4.19
C VAL A 40 -3.84 15.39 4.07
N VAL A 41 -3.59 14.92 2.85
CA VAL A 41 -3.29 13.51 2.55
C VAL A 41 -1.89 13.42 1.97
N ALA A 42 -0.92 12.93 2.74
CA ALA A 42 0.47 12.87 2.30
C ALA A 42 1.26 11.78 3.04
N PRO A 43 2.47 11.39 2.56
CA PRO A 43 3.32 10.44 3.27
C PRO A 43 3.74 10.92 4.66
N ASP A 44 4.02 12.22 4.79
CA ASP A 44 4.42 12.87 6.03
C ASP A 44 3.64 14.19 6.18
N ASN A 45 3.40 14.61 7.43
CA ASN A 45 2.72 15.88 7.72
C ASN A 45 3.70 17.06 7.72
N ASP A 46 4.34 17.33 6.58
CA ASP A 46 5.36 18.38 6.43
C ASP A 46 4.83 19.81 6.57
N VAL A 47 3.50 19.99 6.51
CA VAL A 47 2.82 21.28 6.61
C VAL A 47 2.20 21.53 7.99
N ASP A 48 2.43 20.64 8.96
CA ASP A 48 1.89 20.72 10.32
C ASP A 48 0.36 20.90 10.35
N ALA A 49 -0.36 20.25 9.43
CA ALA A 49 -1.82 20.33 9.36
C ALA A 49 -2.47 19.68 10.59
N GLU A 50 -3.54 20.31 11.10
CA GLU A 50 -4.31 19.76 12.23
C GLU A 50 -5.03 18.45 11.83
N VAL A 51 -5.51 18.37 10.60
CA VAL A 51 -6.22 17.23 10.04
C VAL A 51 -5.37 16.58 8.95
N PHE A 52 -4.92 15.35 9.20
CA PHE A 52 -3.96 14.64 8.37
C PHE A 52 -4.31 13.16 8.22
N VAL A 53 -4.20 12.65 6.99
CA VAL A 53 -4.29 11.24 6.64
C VAL A 53 -2.98 10.80 6.01
N GLU A 54 -2.33 9.79 6.61
CA GLU A 54 -1.07 9.25 6.11
C GLU A 54 -1.30 8.48 4.80
N LEU A 55 -0.48 8.76 3.79
CA LEU A 55 -0.41 8.04 2.53
C LEU A 55 0.90 7.23 2.48
N PRO A 56 0.91 5.98 2.98
CA PRO A 56 2.13 5.23 3.24
C PRO A 56 2.83 4.72 1.97
N LEU A 57 2.17 4.76 0.82
CA LEU A 57 2.77 4.45 -0.48
C LEU A 57 2.59 5.62 -1.46
N PRO A 58 3.62 5.90 -2.28
CA PRO A 58 3.40 6.54 -3.57
C PRO A 58 2.36 5.75 -4.39
N PHE A 59 1.46 6.47 -5.04
CA PHE A 59 0.51 5.90 -6.00
C PHE A 59 0.66 6.67 -7.31
N ASP A 60 1.13 6.02 -8.38
CA ASP A 60 1.20 6.64 -9.71
C ASP A 60 -0.20 6.81 -10.31
N ASN A 61 -1.09 5.86 -10.02
CA ASN A 61 -2.48 5.98 -10.37
C ASN A 61 -3.18 6.99 -9.44
N VAL A 62 -3.44 8.18 -9.97
CA VAL A 62 -4.13 9.28 -9.29
C VAL A 62 -5.48 8.84 -8.72
N LYS A 63 -6.21 7.95 -9.41
CA LYS A 63 -7.50 7.46 -8.94
C LYS A 63 -7.37 6.61 -7.69
N ASP A 64 -6.38 5.73 -7.63
CA ASP A 64 -6.13 4.87 -6.48
C ASP A 64 -5.56 5.67 -5.31
N ARG A 65 -4.71 6.67 -5.59
CA ARG A 65 -4.27 7.65 -4.60
C ARG A 65 -5.44 8.37 -3.94
N ILE A 66 -6.37 8.87 -4.76
CA ILE A 66 -7.55 9.59 -4.28
C ILE A 66 -8.45 8.67 -3.46
N ARG A 67 -8.71 7.45 -3.94
CA ARG A 67 -9.49 6.45 -3.20
C ARG A 67 -8.88 6.14 -1.84
N PHE A 68 -7.57 5.92 -1.79
CA PHE A 68 -6.86 5.69 -0.53
C PHE A 68 -7.04 6.86 0.45
N GLY A 69 -6.86 8.09 -0.04
CA GLY A 69 -7.04 9.29 0.78
C GLY A 69 -8.46 9.43 1.32
N ILE A 70 -9.46 9.13 0.50
CA ILE A 70 -10.88 9.14 0.92
C ILE A 70 -11.16 8.03 1.93
N GLU A 71 -10.70 6.79 1.69
CA GLU A 71 -10.84 5.69 2.67
C GLU A 71 -10.25 6.07 4.02
N GLY A 72 -9.04 6.64 4.03
CA GLY A 72 -8.39 7.06 5.27
C GLY A 72 -9.09 8.21 5.97
N ALA A 73 -9.68 9.13 5.20
CA ALA A 73 -10.52 10.19 5.75
C ALA A 73 -11.82 9.64 6.34
N MET A 74 -12.43 8.63 5.71
CA MET A 74 -13.62 7.96 6.25
C MET A 74 -13.33 7.22 7.56
N ASP A 75 -12.24 6.46 7.61
CA ASP A 75 -11.85 5.71 8.81
C ASP A 75 -11.46 6.63 9.98
N ALA A 76 -11.02 7.85 9.67
CA ALA A 76 -10.75 8.90 10.64
C ALA A 76 -11.99 9.75 11.01
N ASP A 77 -13.20 9.36 10.54
CA ASP A 77 -14.47 10.10 10.72
C ASP A 77 -14.43 11.55 10.20
N LEU A 78 -13.57 11.84 9.22
CA LEU A 78 -13.42 13.17 8.61
C LEU A 78 -14.40 13.42 7.46
N VAL A 79 -14.81 12.34 6.77
CA VAL A 79 -15.81 12.36 5.70
C VAL A 79 -16.71 11.14 5.83
N SER A 80 -17.94 11.23 5.32
CA SER A 80 -18.98 10.21 5.40
C SER A 80 -19.49 9.82 4.02
N ALA A 81 -20.10 8.62 3.93
CA ALA A 81 -20.76 8.20 2.71
C ALA A 81 -21.90 9.17 2.34
N GLY A 82 -21.86 9.68 1.12
CA GLY A 82 -22.76 10.72 0.60
C GLY A 82 -22.13 12.12 0.51
N ASP A 83 -20.99 12.35 1.16
CA ASP A 83 -20.29 13.63 1.12
C ASP A 83 -19.70 13.89 -0.28
N GLU A 84 -19.69 15.16 -0.67
CA GLU A 84 -19.07 15.65 -1.90
C GLU A 84 -17.69 16.24 -1.57
N VAL A 85 -16.63 15.52 -1.92
CA VAL A 85 -15.25 15.93 -1.63
C VAL A 85 -14.54 16.47 -2.85
N VAL A 86 -13.73 17.52 -2.64
CA VAL A 86 -12.87 18.09 -3.68
C VAL A 86 -11.42 17.68 -3.40
N CYS A 87 -10.87 16.87 -4.30
CA CYS A 87 -9.50 16.40 -4.23
C CYS A 87 -8.59 17.31 -5.08
N VAL A 88 -7.58 17.91 -4.45
CA VAL A 88 -6.54 18.68 -5.15
C VAL A 88 -5.26 17.86 -5.18
N ALA A 89 -4.77 17.57 -6.38
CA ALA A 89 -3.63 16.70 -6.57
C ALA A 89 -2.68 17.19 -7.67
N SER A 90 -1.45 16.70 -7.63
CA SER A 90 -0.45 16.86 -8.69
C SER A 90 -0.50 15.62 -9.59
N VAL A 91 -0.81 15.80 -10.86
CA VAL A 91 -0.81 14.74 -11.89
C VAL A 91 0.44 14.84 -12.76
N PHE A 92 0.94 16.05 -12.97
CA PHE A 92 2.20 16.35 -13.62
C PHE A 92 3.18 17.00 -12.64
N ASP A 93 4.47 16.89 -12.93
CA ASP A 93 5.51 17.50 -12.10
C ASP A 93 5.33 19.04 -12.00
N GLY A 94 5.51 19.58 -10.78
CA GLY A 94 5.57 21.03 -10.56
C GLY A 94 4.52 21.62 -9.61
N GLY A 95 3.69 20.78 -8.98
CA GLY A 95 2.72 21.19 -7.96
C GLY A 95 1.29 20.75 -8.26
N PRO A 96 0.30 21.18 -7.46
CA PRO A 96 -1.09 20.82 -7.69
C PRO A 96 -1.59 21.44 -9.00
N ASP A 97 -2.04 20.59 -9.92
CA ASP A 97 -2.48 20.96 -11.27
C ASP A 97 -3.88 20.43 -11.60
N SER A 98 -4.46 19.65 -10.69
CA SER A 98 -5.70 18.92 -10.90
C SER A 98 -6.65 19.10 -9.72
N VAL A 99 -7.92 19.33 -10.04
CA VAL A 99 -9.03 19.40 -9.09
C VAL A 99 -10.08 18.40 -9.53
N ILE A 100 -10.42 17.47 -8.64
CA ILE A 100 -11.30 16.33 -8.93
C ILE A 100 -12.39 16.30 -7.86
N ARG A 101 -13.66 16.41 -8.28
CA ARG A 101 -14.81 16.23 -7.38
C ARG A 101 -15.21 14.76 -7.35
N VAL A 102 -15.42 14.22 -6.15
CA VAL A 102 -15.80 12.83 -5.93
C VAL A 102 -16.92 12.78 -4.90
N THR A 103 -17.97 12.02 -5.19
CA THR A 103 -18.95 11.61 -4.18
C THR A 103 -18.38 10.45 -3.38
N VAL A 104 -18.31 10.58 -2.07
CA VAL A 104 -17.87 9.50 -1.18
C VAL A 104 -18.94 8.42 -1.17
N ASP A 105 -18.59 7.20 -1.56
CA ASP A 105 -19.50 6.05 -1.57
C ASP A 105 -18.84 4.81 -0.94
N GLU A 106 -19.65 3.81 -0.59
CA GLU A 106 -19.15 2.56 0.02
C GLU A 106 -18.24 1.75 -0.93
N THR A 107 -18.27 2.01 -2.25
CA THR A 107 -17.38 1.34 -3.22
C THR A 107 -15.99 1.94 -3.24
N VAL A 108 -15.77 3.06 -2.53
CA VAL A 108 -14.44 3.61 -2.28
C VAL A 108 -13.63 2.69 -1.37
N HIS A 109 -14.25 1.84 -0.53
CA HIS A 109 -13.55 0.84 0.28
C HIS A 109 -12.98 -0.31 -0.56
N THR A 110 -11.79 -0.10 -1.09
CA THR A 110 -11.00 -1.11 -1.80
C THR A 110 -10.19 -2.00 -0.85
N GLY A 111 -10.14 -1.66 0.44
CA GLY A 111 -9.37 -2.38 1.47
C GLY A 111 -7.88 -2.06 1.43
N ILE A 112 -7.45 -1.15 0.55
CA ILE A 112 -6.06 -0.71 0.44
C ILE A 112 -5.68 0.08 1.69
N TYR A 113 -6.56 0.94 2.24
CA TYR A 113 -6.26 1.64 3.49
C TYR A 113 -6.09 0.65 4.66
N GLY A 114 -7.04 -0.28 4.81
CA GLY A 114 -6.99 -1.38 5.80
C GLY A 114 -5.74 -2.26 5.70
N LEU A 115 -5.08 -2.33 4.53
CA LEU A 115 -3.78 -2.99 4.41
C LEU A 115 -2.73 -2.39 5.34
N PHE A 116 -2.74 -1.07 5.52
CA PHE A 116 -1.73 -0.33 6.30
C PHE A 116 -2.17 -0.10 7.73
N VAL A 117 -3.44 0.27 7.95
CA VAL A 117 -3.93 0.59 9.30
C VAL A 117 -4.46 -0.62 10.08
N ASP A 118 -5.10 -1.59 9.42
CA ASP A 118 -5.61 -2.83 10.07
C ASP A 118 -4.59 -3.97 9.99
N SER A 119 -3.33 -3.60 9.84
CA SER A 119 -2.18 -4.46 9.85
C SER A 119 -1.69 -4.71 11.27
N ARG A 120 -1.18 -5.92 11.51
CA ARG A 120 -0.42 -6.20 12.73
C ARG A 120 0.99 -5.60 12.69
N ALA A 121 1.56 -5.44 11.50
CA ALA A 121 2.84 -4.80 11.28
C ALA A 121 2.69 -3.28 11.19
N GLU A 122 3.75 -2.56 11.54
CA GLU A 122 3.81 -1.10 11.38
C GLU A 122 3.63 -0.70 9.89
N PRO A 123 2.92 0.40 9.57
CA PRO A 123 2.71 0.83 8.17
C PRO A 123 4.02 1.00 7.38
N SER A 124 5.04 1.57 8.02
CA SER A 124 6.39 1.72 7.46
C SER A 124 7.00 0.39 7.03
N VAL A 125 6.79 -0.68 7.77
CA VAL A 125 7.31 -2.02 7.44
C VAL A 125 6.62 -2.57 6.19
N ILE A 126 5.31 -2.38 6.06
CA ILE A 126 4.57 -2.78 4.86
C ILE A 126 5.10 -2.00 3.66
N ARG A 127 5.22 -0.68 3.78
CA ARG A 127 5.83 0.19 2.75
C ARG A 127 7.20 -0.32 2.32
N ASP A 128 8.12 -0.53 3.27
CA ASP A 128 9.49 -0.91 2.95
C ASP A 128 9.55 -2.29 2.25
N VAL A 129 8.61 -3.20 2.55
CA VAL A 129 8.49 -4.50 1.84
C VAL A 129 7.96 -4.30 0.41
N PHE A 130 6.98 -3.41 0.21
CA PHE A 130 6.53 -3.04 -1.14
C PHE A 130 7.65 -2.45 -1.97
N GLU A 131 8.42 -1.50 -1.43
CA GLU A 131 9.56 -0.89 -2.12
C GLU A 131 10.53 -1.96 -2.60
N VAL A 132 10.87 -2.94 -1.74
CA VAL A 132 11.73 -4.06 -2.13
C VAL A 132 11.08 -4.90 -3.24
N ALA A 133 9.79 -5.20 -3.15
CA ALA A 133 9.08 -6.00 -4.14
C ALA A 133 8.99 -5.29 -5.50
N ILE A 134 8.75 -3.98 -5.51
CA ILE A 134 8.72 -3.14 -6.71
C ILE A 134 10.12 -3.08 -7.33
N GLU A 135 11.16 -2.80 -6.53
CA GLU A 135 12.54 -2.79 -7.03
C GLU A 135 12.97 -4.14 -7.63
N LEU A 136 12.50 -5.25 -7.05
CA LEU A 136 12.71 -6.60 -7.57
C LEU A 136 11.98 -6.81 -8.90
N GLY A 137 10.75 -6.31 -9.03
CA GLY A 137 9.98 -6.35 -10.28
C GLY A 137 10.67 -5.58 -11.40
N GLN A 138 11.08 -4.34 -11.14
CA GLN A 138 11.76 -3.46 -12.11
C GLN A 138 13.10 -4.01 -12.58
N LYS A 139 13.97 -4.41 -11.64
CA LYS A 139 15.37 -4.76 -11.95
C LYS A 139 15.53 -6.25 -12.25
N GLY A 140 14.55 -7.06 -11.84
CA GLY A 140 14.69 -8.50 -11.75
C GLY A 140 15.90 -8.87 -10.88
N GLN A 141 16.42 -10.07 -11.09
CA GLN A 141 17.69 -10.49 -10.54
C GLN A 141 18.65 -10.93 -11.65
N LYS A 142 19.79 -10.23 -11.75
CA LYS A 142 20.78 -10.44 -12.82
C LYS A 142 20.11 -10.36 -14.22
N GLY A 143 19.14 -9.45 -14.36
CA GLY A 143 18.40 -9.20 -15.59
C GLY A 143 17.34 -10.26 -15.94
N LYS A 144 16.94 -11.11 -14.99
CA LYS A 144 15.86 -12.08 -15.18
C LYS A 144 14.67 -11.77 -14.27
N PRO A 145 13.42 -11.99 -14.72
CA PRO A 145 12.26 -11.92 -13.85
C PRO A 145 12.45 -12.81 -12.62
N VAL A 146 11.95 -12.34 -11.48
CA VAL A 146 12.03 -13.06 -10.21
C VAL A 146 10.67 -13.02 -9.53
N GLY A 147 10.27 -14.13 -8.94
CA GLY A 147 9.09 -14.18 -8.09
C GLY A 147 9.50 -14.21 -6.62
N ALA A 148 8.79 -13.46 -5.78
CA ALA A 148 9.04 -13.42 -4.35
C ALA A 148 7.72 -13.45 -3.57
N LEU A 149 7.78 -13.96 -2.34
CA LEU A 149 6.67 -13.95 -1.41
C LEU A 149 7.18 -13.45 -0.06
N PHE A 150 6.62 -12.35 0.41
CA PHE A 150 6.85 -11.78 1.72
C PHE A 150 5.59 -11.94 2.56
N VAL A 151 5.72 -12.39 3.79
CA VAL A 151 4.65 -12.44 4.78
C VAL A 151 5.06 -11.56 5.95
N VAL A 152 4.28 -10.52 6.20
CA VAL A 152 4.62 -9.39 7.07
C VAL A 152 3.65 -9.36 8.24
N GLY A 153 4.20 -9.37 9.46
CA GLY A 153 3.43 -9.41 10.70
C GLY A 153 2.98 -10.81 11.10
N ASP A 154 2.51 -10.93 12.35
CA ASP A 154 2.08 -12.19 12.98
C ASP A 154 3.10 -13.34 12.84
N ALA A 155 4.39 -12.98 12.80
CA ALA A 155 5.46 -13.88 12.38
C ALA A 155 5.50 -15.17 13.20
N GLY A 156 5.15 -15.13 14.49
CA GLY A 156 5.05 -16.33 15.32
C GLY A 156 4.04 -17.35 14.79
N LYS A 157 2.82 -16.91 14.43
CA LYS A 157 1.81 -17.81 13.85
C LYS A 157 2.21 -18.28 12.45
N VAL A 158 2.77 -17.39 11.64
CA VAL A 158 3.28 -17.73 10.29
C VAL A 158 4.37 -18.80 10.37
N MET A 159 5.30 -18.68 11.33
CA MET A 159 6.35 -19.67 11.55
C MET A 159 5.79 -21.02 12.03
N ASN A 160 4.75 -21.02 12.87
CA ASN A 160 4.06 -22.23 13.31
C ASN A 160 3.26 -22.92 12.19
N LYS A 161 2.77 -22.16 11.21
CA LYS A 161 2.05 -22.64 10.02
C LYS A 161 2.97 -22.78 8.80
N SER A 162 4.25 -23.03 9.03
CA SER A 162 5.21 -23.25 7.95
C SER A 162 6.30 -24.22 8.36
N ARG A 163 7.09 -24.65 7.38
CA ARG A 163 8.29 -25.46 7.58
C ARG A 163 9.47 -24.91 6.78
N PRO A 164 10.72 -25.12 7.24
CA PRO A 164 11.89 -24.65 6.51
C PRO A 164 12.12 -25.52 5.28
N LEU A 165 12.34 -24.90 4.12
CA LEU A 165 12.81 -25.58 2.91
C LEU A 165 14.33 -25.65 2.83
N SER A 166 15.02 -24.69 3.45
CA SER A 166 16.47 -24.57 3.46
C SER A 166 16.94 -23.91 4.75
N TYR A 167 18.26 -23.78 4.90
CA TYR A 167 18.89 -23.06 5.99
C TYR A 167 18.45 -21.59 5.99
N ASN A 168 18.04 -21.07 7.15
CA ASN A 168 17.63 -19.68 7.29
C ASN A 168 18.86 -18.76 7.42
N PRO A 169 19.18 -17.90 6.44
CA PRO A 169 20.33 -17.00 6.53
C PRO A 169 20.12 -15.87 7.57
N PHE A 170 18.88 -15.66 8.03
CA PHE A 170 18.52 -14.59 8.96
C PHE A 170 18.40 -15.03 10.42
N GLU A 171 18.65 -16.30 10.75
CA GLU A 171 18.37 -16.85 12.09
C GLU A 171 19.10 -16.13 13.23
N LYS A 172 20.30 -15.59 12.97
CA LYS A 172 21.10 -14.84 13.94
C LYS A 172 21.32 -13.38 13.56
N SER A 173 20.65 -12.91 12.52
CA SER A 173 20.79 -11.53 12.10
C SER A 173 19.78 -10.64 12.83
N HIS A 174 20.10 -9.34 12.90
CA HIS A 174 19.24 -8.29 13.46
C HIS A 174 18.93 -7.26 12.37
N VAL A 175 18.69 -7.75 11.16
CA VAL A 175 18.46 -6.93 9.99
C VAL A 175 16.96 -6.69 9.80
N HIS A 176 16.64 -5.48 9.35
CA HIS A 176 15.26 -5.01 9.20
C HIS A 176 15.05 -4.59 7.74
N VAL A 177 13.84 -4.79 7.23
CA VAL A 177 13.44 -4.20 5.95
C VAL A 177 13.52 -2.67 6.08
N GLY A 178 13.80 -1.97 4.97
CA GLY A 178 14.07 -0.54 4.94
C GLY A 178 15.56 -0.19 5.02
N ASP A 179 16.43 -1.09 5.49
CA ASP A 179 17.88 -0.91 5.40
C ASP A 179 18.38 -1.17 3.96
N PRO A 180 19.08 -0.23 3.30
CA PRO A 180 19.60 -0.41 1.94
C PRO A 180 20.42 -1.69 1.74
N ILE A 181 21.17 -2.15 2.75
CA ILE A 181 21.96 -3.39 2.64
C ILE A 181 21.05 -4.62 2.60
N VAL A 182 19.91 -4.55 3.26
CA VAL A 182 18.92 -5.63 3.33
C VAL A 182 18.22 -5.82 1.99
N ASN A 183 17.95 -4.73 1.27
CA ASN A 183 17.37 -4.79 -0.07
C ASN A 183 18.26 -5.59 -1.02
N VAL A 184 19.58 -5.43 -0.93
CA VAL A 184 20.55 -6.22 -1.71
C VAL A 184 20.55 -7.70 -1.27
N MET A 185 20.46 -7.98 0.02
CA MET A 185 20.40 -9.36 0.52
C MET A 185 19.11 -10.08 0.08
N LEU A 186 17.96 -9.41 0.21
CA LEU A 186 16.67 -9.94 -0.23
C LEU A 186 16.69 -10.24 -1.73
N LYS A 187 17.30 -9.38 -2.54
CA LYS A 187 17.57 -9.64 -3.97
C LYS A 187 18.35 -10.92 -4.17
N GLU A 188 19.48 -11.10 -3.50
CA GLU A 188 20.28 -12.32 -3.68
C GLU A 188 19.53 -13.60 -3.26
N PHE A 189 18.72 -13.53 -2.20
CA PHE A 189 18.02 -14.69 -1.66
C PHE A 189 16.67 -15.01 -2.33
N SER A 190 16.08 -14.08 -3.10
CA SER A 190 14.77 -14.25 -3.75
C SER A 190 14.68 -15.38 -4.79
N ARG A 191 15.81 -15.97 -5.22
CA ARG A 191 15.85 -17.08 -6.20
C ARG A 191 15.26 -18.39 -5.72
N LEU A 192 15.26 -18.60 -4.41
CA LEU A 192 14.91 -19.91 -3.86
C LEU A 192 13.45 -19.92 -3.45
N ASP A 193 12.89 -21.12 -3.46
CA ASP A 193 11.49 -21.32 -3.11
C ASP A 193 11.21 -21.04 -1.64
N GLY A 194 10.01 -20.51 -1.39
CA GLY A 194 9.48 -20.22 -0.07
C GLY A 194 9.26 -18.73 0.17
N ALA A 195 8.68 -18.44 1.32
CA ALA A 195 8.39 -17.09 1.78
C ALA A 195 9.53 -16.53 2.62
N PHE A 196 9.72 -15.21 2.51
CA PHE A 196 10.31 -14.40 3.56
C PHE A 196 9.25 -14.11 4.62
N VAL A 197 9.62 -14.24 5.90
CA VAL A 197 8.76 -13.90 7.03
C VAL A 197 9.38 -12.70 7.74
N VAL A 198 8.61 -11.63 7.83
CA VAL A 198 8.99 -10.34 8.41
C VAL A 198 8.13 -10.10 9.66
N SER A 199 8.75 -9.69 10.76
CA SER A 199 8.03 -9.41 12.02
C SER A 199 7.22 -8.12 11.95
N ASP A 200 6.39 -7.91 12.96
CA ASP A 200 5.58 -6.70 13.15
C ASP A 200 6.43 -5.40 13.07
N SER A 201 7.66 -5.43 13.59
CA SER A 201 8.63 -4.31 13.60
C SER A 201 9.66 -4.34 12.46
N GLY A 202 9.43 -5.12 11.40
CA GLY A 202 10.30 -5.12 10.21
C GLY A 202 11.54 -6.01 10.25
N LYS A 203 11.81 -6.75 11.33
CA LYS A 203 12.91 -7.72 11.37
C LYS A 203 12.62 -8.88 10.42
N ILE A 204 13.60 -9.24 9.58
CA ILE A 204 13.50 -10.49 8.79
C ILE A 204 13.72 -11.68 9.73
N VAL A 205 12.65 -12.47 9.94
CA VAL A 205 12.64 -13.63 10.84
C VAL A 205 13.19 -14.86 10.12
N SER A 206 12.76 -15.09 8.88
CA SER A 206 13.21 -16.23 8.09
C SER A 206 13.11 -15.97 6.60
N ALA A 207 13.96 -16.65 5.84
CA ALA A 207 13.70 -16.94 4.42
C ALA A 207 13.32 -18.42 4.25
N TYR A 208 12.93 -18.79 3.03
CA TYR A 208 12.75 -20.18 2.58
C TYR A 208 11.72 -20.96 3.38
N ARG A 209 10.60 -20.32 3.71
CA ARG A 209 9.49 -20.97 4.42
C ARG A 209 8.49 -21.52 3.43
N TYR A 210 8.25 -22.83 3.48
CA TYR A 210 7.07 -23.41 2.84
C TYR A 210 5.88 -23.17 3.75
N LEU A 211 4.91 -22.38 3.28
CA LEU A 211 3.70 -22.09 4.03
C LEU A 211 2.75 -23.28 3.92
N GLU A 212 2.19 -23.71 5.04
CA GLU A 212 1.20 -24.79 5.15
C GLU A 212 -0.14 -24.24 5.69
N PRO A 213 -0.76 -23.26 5.01
CA PRO A 213 -2.04 -22.72 5.43
C PRO A 213 -3.19 -23.69 5.14
N GLY A 214 -4.32 -23.52 5.84
CA GLY A 214 -5.54 -24.25 5.51
C GLY A 214 -6.02 -23.96 4.07
N ALA A 215 -6.74 -24.88 3.44
CA ALA A 215 -7.19 -24.72 2.06
C ALA A 215 -8.58 -24.05 1.90
N GLU A 216 -9.33 -23.80 2.99
CA GLU A 216 -10.77 -23.49 2.92
C GLU A 216 -11.10 -22.00 3.04
N GLY A 217 -11.74 -21.42 2.02
CA GLY A 217 -12.24 -20.04 2.07
C GLY A 217 -11.23 -18.97 1.66
N VAL A 218 -10.31 -19.31 0.74
CA VAL A 218 -9.49 -18.31 0.04
C VAL A 218 -10.26 -17.82 -1.19
N ASP A 219 -10.46 -16.51 -1.33
CA ASP A 219 -11.05 -15.92 -2.54
C ASP A 219 -9.95 -15.25 -3.38
N ILE A 220 -9.20 -16.08 -4.11
CA ILE A 220 -8.13 -15.62 -5.00
C ILE A 220 -8.60 -15.75 -6.46
N PRO A 221 -8.38 -14.71 -7.29
CA PRO A 221 -8.65 -14.76 -8.72
C PRO A 221 -8.03 -15.97 -9.42
N LYS A 222 -8.76 -16.56 -10.36
CA LYS A 222 -8.25 -17.65 -11.19
C LYS A 222 -7.05 -17.20 -12.02
N GLY A 223 -6.09 -18.09 -12.20
CA GLY A 223 -4.87 -17.81 -12.99
C GLY A 223 -3.65 -17.44 -12.15
N LEU A 224 -3.82 -17.21 -10.85
CA LEU A 224 -2.72 -16.91 -9.94
C LEU A 224 -1.99 -18.17 -9.47
N GLY A 225 -0.65 -18.13 -9.50
CA GLY A 225 0.23 -19.27 -9.19
C GLY A 225 0.37 -19.62 -7.70
N ALA A 226 1.22 -20.61 -7.40
CA ALA A 226 1.36 -21.18 -6.06
C ALA A 226 1.75 -20.18 -4.96
N ARG A 227 2.59 -19.16 -5.27
CA ARG A 227 2.97 -18.11 -4.30
C ARG A 227 1.77 -17.25 -3.88
N HIS A 228 0.90 -16.90 -4.83
CA HIS A 228 -0.33 -16.16 -4.55
C HIS A 228 -1.28 -16.97 -3.68
N MET A 229 -1.50 -18.25 -4.03
CA MET A 229 -2.33 -19.15 -3.24
C MET A 229 -1.80 -19.30 -1.80
N ALA A 230 -0.49 -19.45 -1.64
CA ALA A 230 0.13 -19.51 -0.32
C ALA A 230 -0.02 -18.19 0.44
N GLY A 231 0.13 -17.05 -0.24
CA GLY A 231 -0.03 -15.70 0.30
C GLY A 231 -1.44 -15.43 0.82
N GLY A 232 -2.48 -15.58 0.01
CA GLY A 232 -3.85 -15.37 0.51
C GLY A 232 -4.26 -16.41 1.57
N ALA A 233 -3.86 -17.67 1.42
CA ALA A 233 -4.20 -18.68 2.42
C ALA A 233 -3.55 -18.42 3.79
N ILE A 234 -2.29 -17.94 3.84
CA ILE A 234 -1.64 -17.62 5.12
C ILE A 234 -2.25 -16.38 5.78
N THR A 235 -2.68 -15.39 5.00
CA THR A 235 -3.26 -14.14 5.53
C THR A 235 -4.70 -14.33 5.99
N ARG A 236 -5.39 -15.39 5.56
CA ARG A 236 -6.66 -15.80 6.15
C ARG A 236 -6.49 -16.48 7.51
N ASP A 237 -5.43 -17.27 7.65
CA ASP A 237 -5.16 -18.08 8.83
C ASP A 237 -4.39 -17.33 9.94
N THR A 238 -3.96 -16.09 9.65
CA THR A 238 -3.15 -15.22 10.53
C THR A 238 -3.57 -13.75 10.35
N ASN A 239 -3.06 -12.84 11.17
CA ASN A 239 -3.30 -11.40 10.97
C ASN A 239 -2.25 -10.73 10.06
N ALA A 240 -1.39 -11.55 9.44
CA ALA A 240 -0.32 -11.09 8.57
C ALA A 240 -0.87 -10.52 7.25
N THR A 241 -0.01 -9.74 6.59
CA THR A 241 -0.19 -9.29 5.21
C THR A 241 0.79 -10.07 4.33
N ALA A 242 0.38 -10.50 3.13
CA ALA A 242 1.28 -11.15 2.20
C ALA A 242 1.47 -10.30 0.95
N ILE A 243 2.72 -10.04 0.58
CA ILE A 243 3.10 -9.30 -0.63
C ILE A 243 3.79 -10.27 -1.58
N VAL A 244 3.27 -10.38 -2.80
CA VAL A 244 3.71 -11.35 -3.80
C VAL A 244 4.18 -10.61 -5.03
N LEU A 245 5.45 -10.78 -5.37
CA LEU A 245 5.97 -10.42 -6.68
C LEU A 245 5.82 -11.64 -7.60
N SER A 246 5.12 -11.47 -8.70
CA SER A 246 4.87 -12.53 -9.65
C SER A 246 5.99 -12.65 -10.67
N GLU A 247 6.51 -13.87 -10.82
CA GLU A 247 7.59 -14.17 -11.78
C GLU A 247 7.10 -14.12 -13.24
N SER A 248 5.81 -14.35 -13.48
CA SER A 248 5.25 -14.53 -14.82
C SER A 248 4.78 -13.24 -15.49
N ASP A 249 4.16 -12.34 -14.72
CA ASP A 249 3.61 -11.06 -15.20
C ASP A 249 4.28 -9.84 -14.56
N GLY A 250 5.24 -10.03 -13.63
CA GLY A 250 5.99 -8.93 -13.02
C GLY A 250 5.22 -8.10 -11.99
N LEU A 251 3.91 -8.31 -11.86
CA LEU A 251 3.05 -7.54 -10.98
C LEU A 251 3.30 -7.85 -9.50
N VAL A 252 3.20 -6.81 -8.66
CA VAL A 252 3.24 -6.91 -7.19
C VAL A 252 1.82 -6.88 -6.67
N ARG A 253 1.46 -7.89 -5.86
CA ARG A 253 0.11 -8.07 -5.32
C ARG A 253 0.13 -8.22 -3.82
N ALA A 254 -0.78 -7.56 -3.12
CA ALA A 254 -0.94 -7.75 -1.68
C ALA A 254 -2.24 -8.44 -1.33
N PHE A 255 -2.13 -9.33 -0.35
CA PHE A 255 -3.24 -10.11 0.19
C PHE A 255 -3.40 -9.85 1.67
N LYS A 256 -4.67 -9.77 2.10
CA LYS A 256 -5.07 -9.60 3.49
C LYS A 256 -6.35 -10.41 3.72
N ALA A 257 -6.44 -11.09 4.86
CA ALA A 257 -7.62 -11.86 5.24
C ALA A 257 -8.12 -12.90 4.19
N GLY A 258 -7.25 -13.36 3.28
CA GLY A 258 -7.62 -14.28 2.21
C GLY A 258 -8.01 -13.65 0.88
N GLU A 259 -8.02 -12.32 0.79
CA GLU A 259 -8.46 -11.55 -0.38
C GLU A 259 -7.28 -10.78 -1.01
N LEU A 260 -7.36 -10.54 -2.32
CA LEU A 260 -6.46 -9.64 -3.04
C LEU A 260 -6.93 -8.20 -2.80
N VAL A 261 -6.09 -7.37 -2.19
CA VAL A 261 -6.46 -6.00 -1.81
C VAL A 261 -5.73 -4.93 -2.61
N LEU A 262 -4.56 -5.24 -3.17
CA LEU A 262 -3.79 -4.29 -3.99
C LEU A 262 -3.03 -5.01 -5.10
N GLU A 263 -2.95 -4.37 -6.27
CA GLU A 263 -2.14 -4.78 -7.42
C GLU A 263 -1.38 -3.55 -7.93
N ILE A 264 -0.07 -3.70 -8.14
CA ILE A 264 0.85 -2.65 -8.60
C ILE A 264 1.65 -3.21 -9.77
N ASP A 265 1.79 -2.43 -10.84
CA ASP A 265 2.75 -2.68 -11.91
C ASP A 265 4.07 -1.97 -11.60
N PRO A 266 5.16 -2.71 -11.32
CA PRO A 266 6.45 -2.08 -11.03
C PRO A 266 7.04 -1.26 -12.19
N GLU A 267 6.64 -1.48 -13.45
CA GLU A 267 7.13 -0.67 -14.58
C GLU A 267 6.45 0.71 -14.66
N GLU A 268 5.28 0.86 -14.05
CA GLU A 268 4.54 2.13 -13.97
C GLU A 268 4.90 2.97 -12.73
N TYR A 269 5.76 2.42 -11.86
CA TYR A 269 6.25 2.96 -10.57
C TYR A 269 7.72 3.38 -10.65
#